data_AF-A0A970NAW6-F1
#
_entry.id   AF-A0A970NAW6-F1
#
_cell.length_a   1.000
_cell.length_b   1.000
_cell.length_c   1.000
_cell.angle_alpha   90.00
_cell.angle_beta   90.00
_cell.angle_gamma   90.00
#
_symmetry.space_group_name_H-M   'P 1'
#
loop_
_entity.id
_entity.type
_entity.pdbx_description
1 polymer ?
#
loop_
_entity_poly.entity_id
_entity_poly.type
_entity_poly.pdbx_seq_one_letter_code
_entity_poly.pdbx_strand_id
1 'polypeptide(L)'
;MRKKRYSIVFALVRPFIMAYLYLFHGYRPEPMKDLAQGEAAFILANHNATLDPLYVAASFNRPIFFVASDHIFRLGIISKILTWLVNPIPIVKSQLDLTSLRRMREAIQEGQLVGLFPEGNRSFSGLPTYISPSTGKLLKQFKCSLILYRLDGAYLTDPRWSGSLRRGRMTGRVVKYLSSEEIVKMSWEEIYDIITKYLSVDAFEHQRENKIAYLGKRLAEHLELVLFICPYCRELDRLESHGDFFACKNCGYRVRYNEYGFFEAADANSKELLDKDKFFDNVGLWYNWQREVLPEILSEKRIFEDDYDDSKPIFLDSDQVLILSEKARRSIIKGEGKIALYRDRLVFYNLLNEKDKEQQKEYEFSFDSIIKIVVHGPKTLQIAKPDNEVWEVKSQTVRSAYKYILVFETIRNMKGESHGFFSI
;
A
#
# COMPACT_ATOMS: atom_id res chain seq x y z
N MET A 1 27.06 -18.09 -13.89
CA MET A 1 27.80 -16.96 -13.26
C MET A 1 26.90 -16.00 -12.44
N ARG A 2 25.76 -15.53 -12.95
CA ARG A 2 24.82 -14.65 -12.18
C ARG A 2 24.36 -15.22 -10.83
N LYS A 3 24.11 -16.53 -10.76
CA LYS A 3 23.46 -17.22 -9.63
C LYS A 3 24.35 -17.39 -8.38
N LYS A 4 25.59 -17.87 -8.56
CA LYS A 4 26.59 -17.96 -7.47
C LYS A 4 26.82 -16.62 -6.80
N ARG A 5 26.84 -15.54 -7.60
CA ARG A 5 27.00 -14.18 -7.07
C ARG A 5 25.87 -13.82 -6.10
N TYR A 6 24.60 -14.02 -6.44
CA TYR A 6 23.50 -13.69 -5.52
C TYR A 6 23.54 -14.52 -4.25
N SER A 7 23.90 -15.81 -4.32
CA SER A 7 24.09 -16.64 -3.13
C SER A 7 25.23 -16.12 -2.24
N ILE A 8 26.37 -15.74 -2.83
CA ILE A 8 27.52 -15.18 -2.10
C ILE A 8 27.15 -13.82 -1.47
N VAL A 9 26.57 -12.92 -2.27
CA VAL A 9 26.12 -11.60 -1.79
C VAL A 9 25.11 -11.75 -0.66
N PHE A 10 24.13 -12.64 -0.82
CA PHE A 10 23.16 -12.92 0.23
C PHE A 10 23.82 -13.42 1.51
N ALA A 11 24.73 -14.40 1.42
CA ALA A 11 25.43 -14.93 2.59
C ALA A 11 26.28 -13.86 3.31
N LEU A 12 26.92 -12.96 2.56
CA LEU A 12 27.73 -11.88 3.13
C LEU A 12 26.89 -10.75 3.74
N VAL A 13 25.79 -10.38 3.09
CA VAL A 13 24.98 -9.20 3.48
C VAL A 13 23.94 -9.56 4.55
N ARG A 14 23.45 -10.81 4.57
CA ARG A 14 22.39 -11.26 5.49
C ARG A 14 22.68 -10.98 6.98
N PRO A 15 23.88 -11.24 7.53
CA PRO A 15 24.17 -10.94 8.94
C PRO A 15 24.01 -9.46 9.29
N PHE A 16 24.45 -8.56 8.39
CA PHE A 16 24.31 -7.12 8.58
C PHE A 16 22.86 -6.66 8.49
N ILE A 17 22.09 -7.21 7.53
CA ILE A 17 20.65 -6.98 7.44
C ILE A 17 19.97 -7.47 8.72
N MET A 18 20.25 -8.70 9.17
CA MET A 18 19.64 -9.24 10.39
C MET A 18 19.96 -8.37 11.61
N ALA A 19 21.20 -7.91 11.77
CA ALA A 19 21.58 -7.00 12.84
C ALA A 19 20.81 -5.68 12.76
N TYR A 20 20.69 -5.08 11.57
CA TYR A 20 19.90 -3.86 11.35
C TYR A 20 18.41 -4.05 11.70
N LEU A 21 17.78 -5.11 11.19
CA LEU A 21 16.36 -5.39 11.45
C LEU A 21 16.12 -5.69 12.95
N TYR A 22 17.05 -6.38 13.61
CA TYR A 22 16.96 -6.63 15.05
C TYR A 22 17.08 -5.34 15.87
N LEU A 23 18.09 -4.51 15.59
CA LEU A 23 18.41 -3.32 16.38
C LEU A 23 17.37 -2.20 16.19
N PHE A 24 16.97 -1.93 14.95
CA PHE A 24 16.13 -0.78 14.63
C PHE A 24 14.64 -1.12 14.53
N HIS A 25 14.28 -2.35 14.12
CA HIS A 25 12.90 -2.75 13.92
C HIS A 25 12.38 -3.71 14.99
N GLY A 26 13.25 -4.19 15.90
CA GLY A 26 12.87 -5.20 16.89
C GLY A 26 12.45 -6.54 16.27
N TYR A 27 12.95 -6.82 15.06
CA TYR A 27 12.56 -7.99 14.28
C TYR A 27 13.22 -9.28 14.80
N ARG A 28 12.41 -10.32 14.98
CA ARG A 28 12.82 -11.65 15.39
C ARG A 28 12.30 -12.69 14.39
N PRO A 29 13.09 -13.05 13.36
CA PRO A 29 12.70 -14.05 12.38
C PRO A 29 12.78 -15.47 12.97
N GLU A 30 11.77 -16.29 12.68
CA GLU A 30 11.85 -17.74 12.85
C GLU A 30 12.46 -18.36 11.58
N PRO A 31 13.61 -19.06 11.69
CA PRO A 31 14.26 -19.63 10.52
C PRO A 31 13.42 -20.75 9.91
N MET A 32 13.32 -20.78 8.58
CA MET A 32 12.77 -21.92 7.86
C MET A 32 13.77 -23.07 7.89
N LYS A 33 13.44 -24.16 8.62
CA LYS A 33 14.35 -25.30 8.83
C LYS A 33 14.20 -26.40 7.78
N ASP A 34 12.99 -26.62 7.28
CA ASP A 34 12.63 -27.86 6.55
C ASP A 34 12.58 -27.69 5.02
N LEU A 35 13.19 -26.63 4.48
CA LEU A 35 13.20 -26.39 3.04
C LEU A 35 14.37 -27.12 2.38
N ALA A 36 14.07 -28.11 1.53
CA ALA A 36 15.10 -28.92 0.90
C ALA A 36 16.02 -28.08 -0.01
N GLN A 37 17.29 -28.46 -0.07
CA GLN A 37 18.27 -27.76 -0.91
C GLN A 37 17.90 -27.90 -2.39
N GLY A 38 17.75 -26.77 -3.09
CA GLY A 38 17.39 -26.75 -4.51
C GLY A 38 15.88 -26.85 -4.80
N GLU A 39 15.04 -27.02 -3.79
CA GLU A 39 13.59 -27.05 -3.96
C GLU A 39 13.08 -25.68 -4.46
N ALA A 40 12.26 -25.63 -5.51
CA ALA A 40 11.67 -24.38 -5.95
C ALA A 40 10.37 -24.11 -5.19
N ALA A 41 10.16 -22.86 -4.74
CA ALA A 41 8.93 -22.50 -4.06
C ALA A 41 8.52 -21.05 -4.29
N PHE A 42 7.21 -20.81 -4.29
CA PHE A 42 6.67 -19.48 -4.05
C PHE A 42 6.63 -19.20 -2.56
N ILE A 43 7.01 -17.98 -2.18
CA ILE A 43 6.86 -17.45 -0.83
C ILE A 43 5.86 -16.31 -0.90
N LEU A 44 4.68 -16.52 -0.32
CA LEU A 44 3.69 -15.46 -0.16
C LEU A 44 3.72 -14.93 1.25
N ALA A 45 3.68 -13.60 1.39
CA ALA A 45 3.60 -12.93 2.68
C ALA A 45 2.61 -11.77 2.67
N ASN A 46 2.06 -11.46 3.84
CA ASN A 46 1.26 -10.25 4.04
C ASN A 46 2.13 -8.99 3.87
N HIS A 47 1.53 -7.89 3.40
CA HIS A 47 2.29 -6.68 3.03
C HIS A 47 1.94 -5.50 3.94
N ASN A 48 2.79 -5.24 4.93
CA ASN A 48 2.53 -4.26 5.97
C ASN A 48 3.59 -3.14 6.03
N ALA A 49 4.85 -3.44 5.78
CA ALA A 49 5.96 -2.49 5.95
C ALA A 49 6.82 -2.35 4.68
N THR A 50 7.63 -1.28 4.65
CA THR A 50 8.48 -0.95 3.49
C THR A 50 9.52 -2.04 3.22
N LEU A 51 10.05 -2.63 4.28
CA LEU A 51 11.14 -3.60 4.24
C LEU A 51 10.69 -5.06 4.33
N ASP A 52 9.41 -5.35 4.05
CA ASP A 52 8.88 -6.73 4.05
C ASP A 52 9.74 -7.74 3.27
N PRO A 53 10.27 -7.42 2.07
CA PRO A 53 11.18 -8.33 1.38
C PRO A 53 12.41 -8.74 2.22
N LEU A 54 12.96 -7.81 3.00
CA LEU A 54 14.13 -8.06 3.85
C LEU A 54 13.77 -8.86 5.09
N TYR A 55 12.61 -8.59 5.71
CA TYR A 55 12.13 -9.38 6.85
C TYR A 55 11.95 -10.84 6.44
N VAL A 56 11.18 -11.08 5.37
CA VAL A 56 10.93 -12.44 4.87
C VAL A 56 12.27 -13.11 4.54
N ALA A 57 13.15 -12.46 3.78
CA ALA A 57 14.43 -13.01 3.38
C ALA A 57 15.35 -13.39 4.56
N ALA A 58 15.27 -12.71 5.70
CA ALA A 58 16.09 -13.01 6.87
C ALA A 58 15.83 -14.43 7.43
N SER A 59 14.64 -14.99 7.18
CA SER A 59 14.25 -16.33 7.66
C SER A 59 14.76 -17.48 6.78
N PHE A 60 15.33 -17.17 5.61
CA PHE A 60 15.80 -18.18 4.65
C PHE A 60 17.33 -18.16 4.54
N ASN A 61 17.89 -19.32 4.19
CA ASN A 61 19.34 -19.53 4.03
C ASN A 61 19.83 -19.33 2.58
N ARG A 62 18.92 -19.02 1.65
CA ARG A 62 19.21 -18.75 0.23
C ARG A 62 18.38 -17.58 -0.28
N PRO A 63 18.82 -16.88 -1.33
CA PRO A 63 18.15 -15.67 -1.81
C PRO A 63 16.73 -15.94 -2.31
N ILE A 64 15.87 -14.93 -2.13
CA ILE A 64 14.50 -14.89 -2.64
C ILE A 64 14.43 -13.81 -3.71
N PHE A 65 13.88 -14.15 -4.88
CA PHE A 65 13.66 -13.23 -5.98
C PHE A 65 12.25 -12.66 -5.86
N PHE A 66 12.15 -11.47 -5.25
CA PHE A 66 10.86 -10.80 -5.06
C PHE A 66 10.34 -10.19 -6.36
N VAL A 67 9.03 -10.34 -6.57
CA VAL A 67 8.28 -9.59 -7.57
C VAL A 67 8.10 -8.16 -7.06
N ALA A 68 8.52 -7.17 -7.85
CA ALA A 68 8.58 -5.77 -7.44
C ALA A 68 8.04 -4.84 -8.54
N SER A 69 7.35 -3.77 -8.14
CA SER A 69 6.79 -2.78 -9.07
C SER A 69 7.88 -2.11 -9.92
N ASP A 70 7.56 -1.85 -11.20
CA ASP A 70 8.44 -1.18 -12.17
C ASP A 70 9.02 0.17 -11.66
N HIS A 71 8.30 0.90 -10.83
CA HIS A 71 8.75 2.16 -10.23
C HIS A 71 10.06 2.02 -9.45
N ILE A 72 10.27 0.89 -8.74
CA ILE A 72 11.54 0.64 -8.02
C ILE A 72 12.72 0.68 -9.00
N PHE A 73 12.50 0.25 -10.23
CA PHE A 73 13.52 0.24 -11.28
C PHE A 73 13.78 1.63 -11.89
N ARG A 74 12.89 2.59 -11.65
CA ARG A 74 13.02 4.00 -12.10
C ARG A 74 13.76 4.90 -11.10
N LEU A 75 14.11 4.39 -9.91
CA LEU A 75 14.83 5.13 -8.83
C LEU A 75 16.32 5.38 -9.11
N GLY A 76 16.76 5.38 -10.37
CA GLY A 76 18.13 5.71 -10.76
C GLY A 76 19.20 4.78 -10.16
N ILE A 77 20.11 5.32 -9.34
CA ILE A 77 21.23 4.57 -8.75
C ILE A 77 20.72 3.49 -7.78
N ILE A 78 19.65 3.76 -7.04
CA ILE A 78 19.04 2.80 -6.10
C ILE A 78 18.57 1.55 -6.86
N SER A 79 17.96 1.73 -8.04
CA SER A 79 17.56 0.64 -8.94
C SER A 79 18.75 -0.23 -9.35
N LYS A 80 19.89 0.39 -9.70
CA LYS A 80 21.11 -0.33 -10.07
C LYS A 80 21.65 -1.15 -8.90
N ILE A 81 21.68 -0.58 -7.70
CA ILE A 81 22.15 -1.27 -6.49
C ILE A 81 21.21 -2.43 -6.13
N LEU A 82 19.89 -2.21 -6.12
CA LEU A 82 18.91 -3.26 -5.84
C LEU A 82 18.97 -4.40 -6.87
N THR A 83 19.05 -4.07 -8.16
CA THR A 83 19.21 -5.07 -9.22
C THR A 83 20.51 -5.84 -9.06
N TRP A 84 21.58 -5.17 -8.65
CA TRP A 84 22.88 -5.78 -8.39
C TRP A 84 22.87 -6.69 -7.16
N LEU A 85 22.16 -6.33 -6.09
CA LEU A 85 22.13 -7.07 -4.83
C LEU A 85 21.18 -8.26 -4.86
N VAL A 86 19.95 -8.07 -5.37
CA VAL A 86 18.84 -9.02 -5.16
C VAL A 86 18.05 -9.36 -6.44
N ASN A 87 18.33 -8.69 -7.56
CA ASN A 87 17.72 -8.95 -8.88
C ASN A 87 16.19 -9.17 -8.85
N PRO A 88 15.40 -8.17 -8.45
CA PRO A 88 13.96 -8.31 -8.37
C PRO A 88 13.33 -8.58 -9.74
N ILE A 89 12.20 -9.30 -9.74
CA ILE A 89 11.41 -9.56 -10.95
C ILE A 89 10.44 -8.37 -11.14
N PRO A 90 10.62 -7.54 -12.18
CA PRO A 90 9.77 -6.36 -12.39
C PRO A 90 8.36 -6.78 -12.78
N ILE A 91 7.35 -6.11 -12.23
CA ILE A 91 5.93 -6.20 -12.63
C ILE A 91 5.32 -4.80 -12.75
N VAL A 92 4.35 -4.62 -13.64
CA VAL A 92 3.49 -3.43 -13.64
C VAL A 92 2.39 -3.65 -12.61
N LYS A 93 2.18 -2.74 -11.65
CA LYS A 93 1.14 -2.93 -10.63
C LYS A 93 -0.21 -3.24 -11.27
N SER A 94 -0.90 -4.22 -10.70
CA SER A 94 -2.18 -4.80 -11.15
C SER A 94 -2.17 -5.52 -12.50
N GLN A 95 -1.06 -5.58 -13.25
CA GLN A 95 -0.98 -6.37 -14.48
C GLN A 95 0.22 -7.33 -14.45
N LEU A 96 -0.08 -8.63 -14.31
CA LEU A 96 0.88 -9.71 -14.59
C LEU A 96 1.11 -9.77 -16.09
N ASP A 97 2.17 -9.12 -16.58
CA ASP A 97 2.56 -9.21 -17.98
C ASP A 97 3.23 -10.56 -18.31
N LEU A 98 3.19 -10.95 -19.59
CA LEU A 98 3.79 -12.20 -20.06
C LEU A 98 5.30 -12.28 -19.75
N THR A 99 5.98 -11.14 -19.69
CA THR A 99 7.40 -11.06 -19.36
C THR A 99 7.67 -11.47 -17.91
N SER A 100 6.89 -10.95 -16.96
CA SER A 100 6.97 -11.30 -15.54
C SER A 100 6.72 -12.78 -15.31
N LEU A 101 5.68 -13.32 -15.97
CA LEU A 101 5.34 -14.74 -15.90
C LEU A 101 6.47 -15.65 -16.41
N ARG A 102 7.11 -15.27 -17.53
CA ARG A 102 8.27 -16.00 -18.06
C ARG A 102 9.44 -15.98 -17.08
N ARG A 103 9.79 -14.81 -16.52
CA ARG A 103 10.89 -14.67 -15.55
C ARG A 103 10.65 -15.45 -14.26
N MET A 104 9.41 -15.46 -13.76
CA MET A 104 9.06 -16.30 -12.61
C MET A 104 9.20 -17.79 -12.96
N ARG A 105 8.76 -18.21 -14.14
CA ARG A 105 8.86 -19.62 -14.57
C ARG A 105 10.30 -20.07 -14.70
N GLU A 106 11.16 -19.25 -15.30
CA GLU A 106 12.61 -19.48 -15.36
C GLU A 106 13.20 -19.62 -13.96
N ALA A 107 12.86 -18.73 -13.02
CA ALA A 107 13.36 -18.81 -11.65
C ALA A 107 12.93 -20.12 -10.94
N ILE A 108 11.66 -20.52 -11.08
CA ILE A 108 11.14 -21.77 -10.50
C ILE A 108 11.80 -22.99 -11.14
N GLN A 109 11.95 -23.05 -12.47
CA GLN A 109 12.64 -24.15 -13.17
C GLN A 109 14.11 -24.28 -12.74
N GLU A 110 14.72 -23.19 -12.28
CA GLU A 110 16.09 -23.15 -11.78
C GLU A 110 16.21 -23.46 -10.28
N GLY A 111 15.16 -23.93 -9.61
CA GLY A 111 15.19 -24.28 -8.19
C GLY A 111 15.23 -23.08 -7.25
N GLN A 112 14.79 -21.90 -7.70
CA GLN A 112 14.86 -20.65 -6.92
C GLN A 112 13.58 -20.40 -6.11
N LEU A 113 13.70 -19.49 -5.14
CA LEU A 113 12.58 -18.98 -4.35
C LEU A 113 12.05 -17.70 -4.98
N VAL A 114 10.74 -17.65 -5.24
CA VAL A 114 10.08 -16.47 -5.79
C VAL A 114 9.17 -15.87 -4.72
N GLY A 115 9.43 -14.64 -4.33
CA GLY A 115 8.67 -13.93 -3.30
C GLY A 115 7.58 -13.05 -3.90
N LEU A 116 6.36 -13.09 -3.37
CA LEU A 116 5.27 -12.24 -3.81
C LEU A 116 4.39 -11.78 -2.64
N PHE A 117 3.92 -10.54 -2.71
CA PHE A 117 2.95 -9.96 -1.79
C PHE A 117 1.60 -9.95 -2.50
N PRO A 118 0.70 -10.89 -2.20
CA PRO A 118 -0.49 -11.14 -3.02
C PRO A 118 -1.56 -10.03 -2.90
N GLU A 119 -1.41 -9.15 -1.90
CA GLU A 119 -2.20 -7.93 -1.69
C GLU A 119 -1.90 -6.84 -2.74
N GLY A 120 -0.72 -6.87 -3.37
CA GLY A 120 -0.31 -5.91 -4.41
C GLY A 120 0.04 -4.49 -3.91
N ASN A 121 -0.37 -4.13 -2.69
CA ASN A 121 0.00 -2.90 -2.00
C ASN A 121 0.17 -3.17 -0.51
N ARG A 122 0.99 -2.36 0.16
CA ARG A 122 1.02 -2.33 1.63
C ARG A 122 -0.34 -1.93 2.18
N SER A 123 -0.75 -2.56 3.27
CA SER A 123 -1.94 -2.20 4.02
C SER A 123 -1.92 -0.72 4.42
N PHE A 124 -3.03 -0.03 4.14
CA PHE A 124 -3.24 1.36 4.59
C PHE A 124 -3.69 1.41 6.05
N SER A 125 -4.39 0.38 6.49
CA SER A 125 -5.16 0.36 7.73
C SER A 125 -4.60 -0.58 8.78
N GLY A 126 -3.75 -1.55 8.42
CA GLY A 126 -3.28 -2.61 9.32
C GLY A 126 -4.26 -3.77 9.44
N LEU A 127 -5.37 -3.71 8.70
CA LEU A 127 -6.33 -4.80 8.56
C LEU A 127 -5.99 -5.66 7.34
N PRO A 128 -6.53 -6.90 7.26
CA PRO A 128 -6.41 -7.75 6.09
C PRO A 128 -6.91 -7.04 4.83
N THR A 129 -6.11 -7.06 3.77
CA THR A 129 -6.50 -6.49 2.48
C THR A 129 -6.92 -7.58 1.52
N TYR A 130 -7.67 -7.19 0.49
CA TYR A 130 -8.07 -8.10 -0.58
C TYR A 130 -6.87 -8.77 -1.26
N ILE A 131 -6.97 -10.08 -1.45
CA ILE A 131 -6.05 -10.87 -2.27
C ILE A 131 -6.83 -11.33 -3.51
N SER A 132 -6.24 -11.15 -4.69
CA SER A 132 -6.91 -11.58 -5.94
C SER A 132 -7.00 -13.11 -6.05
N PRO A 133 -8.16 -13.68 -6.43
CA PRO A 133 -8.30 -15.09 -6.81
C PRO A 133 -7.32 -15.56 -7.89
N SER A 134 -6.86 -14.64 -8.73
CA SER A 134 -5.82 -14.89 -9.74
C SER A 134 -4.51 -15.41 -9.14
N THR A 135 -4.23 -15.11 -7.86
CA THR A 135 -3.08 -15.66 -7.14
C THR A 135 -3.18 -17.18 -7.00
N GLY A 136 -4.35 -17.72 -6.66
CA GLY A 136 -4.57 -19.17 -6.58
C GLY A 136 -4.39 -19.84 -7.95
N LYS A 137 -4.95 -19.22 -9.00
CA LYS A 137 -4.82 -19.68 -10.39
C LYS A 137 -3.35 -19.70 -10.85
N LEU A 138 -2.61 -18.65 -10.54
CA LEU A 138 -1.18 -18.53 -10.83
C LEU A 138 -0.40 -19.70 -10.22
N LEU A 139 -0.55 -19.92 -8.91
CA LEU A 139 0.16 -20.98 -8.21
C LEU A 139 -0.18 -22.36 -8.74
N LYS A 140 -1.48 -22.60 -9.02
CA LYS A 140 -1.93 -23.85 -9.64
C LYS A 140 -1.27 -24.10 -11.01
N GLN A 141 -1.07 -23.05 -11.80
CA GLN A 141 -0.41 -23.15 -13.10
C GLN A 141 1.09 -23.49 -12.99
N PHE A 142 1.77 -22.99 -11.95
CA PHE A 142 3.21 -23.18 -11.78
C PHE A 142 3.61 -24.54 -11.23
N LYS A 143 2.72 -25.22 -10.49
CA LYS A 143 2.95 -26.58 -9.94
C LYS A 143 4.28 -26.69 -9.17
N CYS A 144 4.51 -25.78 -8.24
CA CYS A 144 5.65 -25.82 -7.32
C CYS A 144 5.18 -25.62 -5.88
N SER A 145 6.07 -25.89 -4.92
CA SER A 145 5.76 -25.75 -3.50
C SER A 145 5.38 -24.31 -3.15
N LEU A 146 4.51 -24.16 -2.15
CA LEU A 146 4.05 -22.88 -1.63
C LEU A 146 4.40 -22.74 -0.15
N ILE A 147 5.02 -21.63 0.19
CA ILE A 147 5.35 -21.22 1.56
C ILE A 147 4.54 -19.97 1.87
N LEU A 148 3.69 -20.05 2.88
CA LEU A 148 3.01 -18.89 3.44
C LEU A 148 3.79 -18.41 4.65
N TYR A 149 4.25 -17.17 4.57
CA TYR A 149 5.06 -16.52 5.57
C TYR A 149 4.30 -15.32 6.14
N ARG A 150 4.24 -15.21 7.46
CA ARG A 150 3.47 -14.14 8.12
C ARG A 150 4.36 -13.23 8.93
N LEU A 151 4.15 -11.93 8.77
CA LEU A 151 4.76 -10.85 9.52
C LEU A 151 3.74 -10.27 10.51
N ASP A 152 3.99 -10.45 11.80
CA ASP A 152 3.20 -9.89 12.90
C ASP A 152 3.95 -8.70 13.53
N GLY A 153 3.25 -7.59 13.76
CA GLY A 153 3.82 -6.34 14.29
C GLY A 153 4.45 -5.40 13.25
N ALA A 154 4.55 -5.84 11.99
CA ALA A 154 5.15 -5.05 10.91
C ALA A 154 4.39 -3.75 10.62
N TYR A 155 3.05 -3.79 10.66
CA TYR A 155 2.24 -2.58 10.42
C TYR A 155 2.50 -1.51 11.49
N LEU A 156 2.55 -1.88 12.77
CA LEU A 156 2.79 -0.93 13.86
C LEU A 156 4.24 -0.42 13.90
N THR A 157 5.18 -1.17 13.32
CA THR A 157 6.61 -0.81 13.20
C THR A 157 6.83 0.27 12.12
N ASP A 158 6.27 0.07 10.94
CA ASP A 158 6.40 0.98 9.79
C ASP A 158 5.04 1.09 9.07
N PRO A 159 4.08 1.82 9.66
CA PRO A 159 2.80 2.04 9.00
C PRO A 159 3.00 2.87 7.75
N ARG A 160 2.21 2.60 6.71
CA ARG A 160 2.32 3.31 5.42
C ARG A 160 2.22 4.82 5.53
N TRP A 161 1.39 5.28 6.46
CA TRP A 161 1.16 6.69 6.71
C TRP A 161 2.29 7.35 7.52
N SER A 162 3.08 6.60 8.29
CA SER A 162 4.08 7.19 9.19
C SER A 162 5.27 7.79 8.45
N GLY A 163 5.77 8.93 8.93
CA GLY A 163 7.05 9.52 8.52
C GLY A 163 8.26 8.97 9.28
N SER A 164 8.05 8.12 10.29
CA SER A 164 9.12 7.57 11.14
C SER A 164 8.94 6.10 11.47
N LEU A 165 10.05 5.42 11.74
CA LEU A 165 10.08 4.03 12.18
C LEU A 165 9.82 3.93 13.69
N ARG A 166 9.06 2.91 14.11
CA ARG A 166 8.80 2.60 15.52
C ARG A 166 9.42 1.27 15.89
N ARG A 167 10.07 1.21 17.04
CA ARG A 167 10.69 -0.03 17.53
C ARG A 167 9.75 -0.72 18.51
N GLY A 168 9.19 -1.84 18.08
CA GLY A 168 8.46 -2.79 18.92
C GLY A 168 8.85 -4.22 18.56
N ARG A 169 8.35 -5.21 19.29
CA ARG A 169 8.57 -6.61 18.91
C ARG A 169 7.84 -6.88 17.59
N MET A 170 8.59 -7.36 16.61
CA MET A 170 8.05 -7.84 15.34
C MET A 170 8.53 -9.26 15.10
N THR A 171 7.66 -10.16 14.67
CA THR A 171 7.99 -11.56 14.43
C THR A 171 7.62 -11.94 13.01
N GLY A 172 8.40 -12.82 12.41
CA GLY A 172 8.04 -13.42 11.13
C GLY A 172 8.27 -14.92 11.16
N ARG A 173 7.34 -15.69 10.61
CA ARG A 173 7.42 -17.15 10.57
C ARG A 173 6.70 -17.77 9.39
N VAL A 174 7.08 -18.99 9.04
CA VAL A 174 6.29 -19.82 8.13
C VAL A 174 5.06 -20.31 8.86
N VAL A 175 3.88 -19.99 8.33
CA VAL A 175 2.58 -20.37 8.92
C VAL A 175 1.94 -21.55 8.18
N LYS A 176 2.34 -21.79 6.92
CA LYS A 176 1.93 -22.96 6.15
C LYS A 176 2.97 -23.29 5.09
N TYR A 177 3.24 -24.57 4.92
CA TYR A 177 3.97 -25.13 3.78
C TYR A 177 3.03 -26.10 3.04
N LEU A 178 3.06 -26.06 1.71
CA LEU A 178 2.40 -27.00 0.81
C LEU A 178 3.43 -27.47 -0.22
N SER A 179 3.61 -28.78 -0.35
CA SER A 179 4.50 -29.35 -1.36
C SER A 179 3.93 -29.19 -2.77
N SER A 180 4.79 -29.36 -3.77
CA SER A 180 4.35 -29.40 -5.17
C SER A 180 3.26 -30.47 -5.42
N GLU A 181 3.41 -31.65 -4.81
CA GLU A 181 2.44 -32.74 -4.94
C GLU A 181 1.06 -32.38 -4.36
N GLU A 182 1.04 -31.65 -3.23
CA GLU A 182 -0.20 -31.13 -2.65
C GLU A 182 -0.85 -30.10 -3.59
N ILE A 183 -0.08 -29.12 -4.07
CA ILE A 183 -0.56 -28.08 -5.00
C ILE A 183 -1.12 -28.67 -6.30
N VAL A 184 -0.52 -29.75 -6.82
CA VAL A 184 -1.01 -30.43 -8.02
C VAL A 184 -2.35 -31.14 -7.79
N LYS A 185 -2.67 -31.57 -6.57
CA LYS A 185 -3.93 -32.25 -6.24
C LYS A 185 -5.07 -31.28 -5.91
N MET A 186 -4.76 -30.11 -5.36
CA MET A 186 -5.74 -29.11 -4.94
C MET A 186 -6.36 -28.32 -6.10
N SER A 187 -7.59 -27.82 -5.97
CA SER A 187 -8.13 -26.82 -6.89
C SER A 187 -7.46 -25.45 -6.67
N TRP A 188 -7.66 -24.51 -7.61
CA TRP A 188 -7.11 -23.15 -7.41
C TRP A 188 -7.87 -22.38 -6.32
N GLU A 189 -9.14 -22.72 -6.11
CA GLU A 189 -10.01 -22.20 -5.05
C GLU A 189 -9.50 -22.63 -3.67
N GLU A 190 -9.20 -23.92 -3.48
CA GLU A 190 -8.66 -24.41 -2.21
C GLU A 190 -7.30 -23.78 -1.88
N ILE A 191 -6.45 -23.59 -2.89
CA ILE A 191 -5.17 -22.88 -2.72
C ILE A 191 -5.43 -21.44 -2.30
N TYR A 192 -6.37 -20.75 -2.95
CA TYR A 192 -6.74 -19.38 -2.62
C TYR A 192 -7.28 -19.25 -1.19
N ASP A 193 -8.14 -20.17 -0.75
CA ASP A 193 -8.71 -20.17 0.60
C ASP A 193 -7.64 -20.39 1.68
N ILE A 194 -6.64 -21.24 1.40
CA ILE A 194 -5.49 -21.38 2.30
C ILE A 194 -4.70 -20.09 2.36
N ILE A 195 -4.42 -19.44 1.22
CA ILE A 195 -3.65 -18.19 1.18
C ILE A 195 -4.34 -17.10 2.00
N THR A 196 -5.62 -16.87 1.77
CA THR A 196 -6.39 -15.83 2.47
C THR A 196 -6.46 -16.12 3.96
N LYS A 197 -6.74 -17.37 4.36
CA LYS A 197 -6.80 -17.78 5.76
C LYS A 197 -5.49 -17.53 6.51
N TYR A 198 -4.36 -17.93 5.95
CA TYR A 198 -3.09 -17.92 6.67
C TYR A 198 -2.35 -16.58 6.61
N LEU A 199 -2.58 -15.76 5.57
CA LEU A 199 -1.96 -14.44 5.45
C LEU A 199 -2.81 -13.31 6.06
N SER A 200 -4.08 -13.56 6.37
CA SER A 200 -4.93 -12.58 7.06
C SER A 200 -4.35 -12.23 8.44
N VAL A 201 -4.03 -10.95 8.64
CA VAL A 201 -3.54 -10.38 9.89
C VAL A 201 -4.31 -9.11 10.18
N ASP A 202 -5.00 -9.09 11.31
CA ASP A 202 -5.47 -7.86 11.94
C ASP A 202 -4.40 -7.39 12.93
N ALA A 203 -3.75 -6.28 12.60
CA ALA A 203 -2.68 -5.73 13.42
C ALA A 203 -3.17 -5.26 14.80
N PHE A 204 -4.44 -4.86 14.94
CA PHE A 204 -4.98 -4.34 16.19
C PHE A 204 -5.50 -5.44 17.09
N GLU A 205 -6.14 -6.48 16.56
CA GLU A 205 -6.52 -7.65 17.36
C GLU A 205 -5.29 -8.38 17.91
N HIS A 206 -4.27 -8.59 17.06
CA HIS A 206 -2.97 -9.09 17.54
C HIS A 206 -2.40 -8.23 18.66
N GLN A 207 -2.58 -6.91 18.55
CA GLN A 207 -2.05 -5.97 19.53
C GLN A 207 -2.88 -5.90 20.82
N ARG A 208 -4.20 -6.11 20.79
CA ARG A 208 -5.03 -6.28 22.00
C ARG A 208 -4.58 -7.48 22.82
N GLU A 209 -4.24 -8.57 22.14
CA GLU A 209 -3.75 -9.80 22.77
C GLU A 209 -2.35 -9.63 23.36
N ASN A 210 -1.43 -9.00 22.63
CA ASN A 210 0.00 -9.02 22.95
C ASN A 210 0.52 -7.77 23.66
N LYS A 211 -0.17 -6.63 23.53
CA LYS A 211 0.15 -5.34 24.19
C LYS A 211 1.62 -4.93 24.04
N ILE A 212 2.13 -4.94 22.81
CA ILE A 212 3.54 -4.63 22.52
C ILE A 212 3.68 -3.11 22.34
N ALA A 213 4.50 -2.45 23.15
CA ALA A 213 4.80 -1.03 22.91
C ALA A 213 5.68 -0.86 21.66
N TYR A 214 5.27 0.05 20.77
CA TYR A 214 6.01 0.47 19.58
C TYR A 214 6.56 1.87 19.81
N LEU A 215 7.80 1.92 20.29
CA LEU A 215 8.46 3.15 20.73
C LEU A 215 8.91 3.99 19.54
N GLY A 216 8.56 5.27 19.55
CA GLY A 216 8.90 6.23 18.50
C GLY A 216 8.68 7.66 18.98
N LYS A 217 8.78 8.61 18.06
CA LYS A 217 8.42 10.02 18.30
C LYS A 217 7.36 10.41 17.29
N ARG A 218 6.43 11.28 17.71
CA ARG A 218 5.43 11.88 16.83
C ARG A 218 4.58 10.79 16.16
N LEU A 219 4.00 9.95 17.00
CA LEU A 219 3.36 8.70 16.61
C LEU A 219 2.13 8.91 15.73
N ALA A 220 1.47 10.06 15.80
CA ALA A 220 0.30 10.40 15.00
C ALA A 220 0.65 11.06 13.67
N GLU A 221 1.91 11.49 13.46
CA GLU A 221 2.28 12.25 12.26
C GLU A 221 1.91 11.51 10.98
N HIS A 222 1.27 12.27 10.08
CA HIS A 222 0.80 11.89 8.76
C HIS A 222 -0.38 10.90 8.73
N LEU A 223 -1.12 10.72 9.82
CA LEU A 223 -2.39 9.97 9.82
C LEU A 223 -3.38 10.48 8.76
N GLU A 224 -3.36 11.79 8.45
CA GLU A 224 -4.14 12.41 7.38
C GLU A 224 -3.84 11.85 5.98
N LEU A 225 -2.75 11.11 5.78
CA LEU A 225 -2.49 10.41 4.52
C LEU A 225 -3.54 9.32 4.25
N VAL A 226 -4.15 8.74 5.30
CA VAL A 226 -5.11 7.64 5.19
C VAL A 226 -6.48 7.94 5.81
N LEU A 227 -6.54 8.77 6.85
CA LEU A 227 -7.78 9.18 7.50
C LEU A 227 -8.13 10.61 7.12
N PHE A 228 -9.24 10.82 6.42
CA PHE A 228 -9.61 12.16 5.92
C PHE A 228 -11.05 12.58 6.21
N ILE A 229 -11.86 11.73 6.87
CA ILE A 229 -13.24 12.07 7.27
C ILE A 229 -13.30 12.16 8.79
N CYS A 230 -13.77 13.29 9.33
CA CYS A 230 -13.90 13.45 10.77
C CYS A 230 -15.05 12.61 11.35
N PRO A 231 -14.85 11.80 12.40
CA PRO A 231 -15.86 10.92 12.98
C PRO A 231 -16.93 11.69 13.76
N TYR A 232 -16.63 12.92 14.16
CA TYR A 232 -17.55 13.76 14.91
C TYR A 232 -18.43 14.63 13.99
N CYS A 233 -17.81 15.44 13.11
CA CYS A 233 -18.55 16.40 12.27
C CYS A 233 -18.72 15.97 10.81
N ARG A 234 -18.20 14.80 10.41
CA ARG A 234 -18.26 14.25 9.04
C ARG A 234 -17.65 15.11 7.93
N GLU A 235 -17.01 16.23 8.26
CA GLU A 235 -16.29 17.04 7.27
C GLU A 235 -15.12 16.27 6.65
N LEU A 236 -14.96 16.47 5.34
CA LEU A 236 -13.91 15.87 4.54
C LEU A 236 -12.66 16.75 4.57
N ASP A 237 -11.49 16.14 4.65
CA ASP A 237 -10.19 16.79 4.42
C ASP A 237 -9.93 17.98 5.36
N ARG A 238 -10.28 17.79 6.64
CA ARG A 238 -10.07 18.77 7.74
C ARG A 238 -9.26 18.20 8.90
N LEU A 239 -8.73 16.99 8.76
CA LEU A 239 -7.96 16.33 9.80
C LEU A 239 -6.46 16.58 9.61
N GLU A 240 -5.76 16.85 10.71
CA GLU A 240 -4.31 17.04 10.73
C GLU A 240 -3.67 16.43 11.97
N SER A 241 -2.45 15.95 11.79
CA SER A 241 -1.63 15.41 12.87
C SER A 241 -0.55 16.38 13.31
N HIS A 242 -0.21 16.31 14.60
CA HIS A 242 0.95 16.99 15.16
C HIS A 242 1.45 16.24 16.39
N GLY A 243 2.70 15.74 16.32
CA GLY A 243 3.26 14.92 17.38
C GLY A 243 2.47 13.60 17.54
N ASP A 244 1.95 13.37 18.74
CA ASP A 244 1.16 12.17 19.06
C ASP A 244 -0.35 12.45 18.98
N PHE A 245 -0.77 13.61 18.46
CA PHE A 245 -2.17 14.01 18.37
C PHE A 245 -2.67 14.08 16.92
N PHE A 246 -3.96 13.79 16.76
CA PHE A 246 -4.69 13.91 15.49
C PHE A 246 -5.99 14.66 15.73
N ALA A 247 -6.26 15.73 14.97
CA ALA A 247 -7.33 16.66 15.26
C ALA A 247 -8.05 17.17 14.00
N CYS A 248 -9.33 17.54 14.16
CA CYS A 248 -10.12 18.20 13.14
C CYS A 248 -10.08 19.72 13.29
N LYS A 249 -9.64 20.43 12.24
CA LYS A 249 -9.63 21.89 12.17
C LYS A 249 -11.01 22.54 12.11
N ASN A 250 -12.06 21.78 11.78
CA ASN A 250 -13.42 22.31 11.66
C ASN A 250 -14.17 22.32 13.00
N CYS A 251 -14.24 21.18 13.68
CA CYS A 251 -15.03 21.02 14.93
C CYS A 251 -14.18 20.93 16.20
N GLY A 252 -12.85 20.90 16.08
CA GLY A 252 -11.93 20.77 17.21
C GLY A 252 -11.76 19.37 17.77
N TYR A 253 -12.48 18.34 17.27
CA TYR A 253 -12.30 16.93 17.68
C TYR A 253 -10.83 16.53 17.68
N ARG A 254 -10.35 15.93 18.77
CA ARG A 254 -8.95 15.53 18.94
C ARG A 254 -8.79 14.18 19.64
N VAL A 255 -7.83 13.38 19.17
CA VAL A 255 -7.39 12.14 19.81
C VAL A 255 -5.87 12.12 19.96
N ARG A 256 -5.38 11.30 20.90
CA ARG A 256 -3.97 10.96 21.05
C ARG A 256 -3.74 9.54 20.52
N TYR A 257 -2.72 9.34 19.70
CA TYR A 257 -2.30 8.01 19.25
C TYR A 257 -1.16 7.50 20.13
N ASN A 258 -1.39 6.41 20.86
CA ASN A 258 -0.46 5.89 21.87
C ASN A 258 0.57 4.90 21.30
N GLU A 259 1.53 4.50 22.14
CA GLU A 259 2.59 3.54 21.77
C GLU A 259 2.08 2.12 21.49
N TYR A 260 0.84 1.81 21.88
CA TYR A 260 0.20 0.53 21.60
C TYR A 260 -0.56 0.54 20.27
N GLY A 261 -0.57 1.65 19.55
CA GLY A 261 -1.23 1.75 18.25
C GLY A 261 -2.72 2.07 18.31
N PHE A 262 -3.21 2.55 19.46
CA PHE A 262 -4.61 2.91 19.66
C PHE A 262 -4.80 4.42 19.86
N PHE A 263 -6.00 4.90 19.54
CA PHE A 263 -6.49 6.23 19.85
C PHE A 263 -7.06 6.29 21.26
N GLU A 264 -6.76 7.39 21.95
CA GLU A 264 -7.31 7.74 23.25
C GLU A 264 -8.02 9.09 23.13
N ALA A 265 -9.11 9.25 23.87
CA ALA A 265 -9.81 10.53 23.96
C ALA A 265 -8.85 11.61 24.50
N ALA A 266 -8.76 12.75 23.80
CA ALA A 266 -7.89 13.86 24.18
C ALA A 266 -8.67 15.12 24.56
N ASP A 267 -9.99 15.12 24.41
CA ASP A 267 -10.88 16.26 24.65
C ASP A 267 -12.33 15.83 24.94
N ALA A 268 -13.23 16.80 25.12
CA ALA A 268 -14.64 16.55 25.38
C ALA A 268 -15.37 15.89 24.19
N ASN A 269 -15.07 16.29 22.95
CA ASN A 269 -15.70 15.74 21.75
C ASN A 269 -15.37 14.25 21.56
N SER A 270 -14.10 13.88 21.77
CA SER A 270 -13.65 12.49 21.69
C SER A 270 -14.17 11.65 22.86
N LYS A 271 -14.29 12.23 24.05
CA LYS A 271 -14.93 11.59 25.19
C LYS A 271 -16.42 11.33 24.93
N GLU A 272 -17.13 12.27 24.32
CA GLU A 272 -18.54 12.10 23.96
C GLU A 272 -18.75 10.93 22.98
N LEU A 273 -17.91 10.80 21.94
CA LEU A 273 -18.00 9.65 21.03
C LEU A 273 -17.71 8.33 21.75
N LEU A 274 -16.77 8.34 22.70
CA LEU A 274 -16.43 7.18 23.51
C LEU A 274 -17.60 6.74 24.39
N ASP A 275 -18.23 7.69 25.08
CA ASP A 275 -19.38 7.44 25.96
C ASP A 275 -20.63 6.96 25.18
N LYS A 276 -20.67 7.16 23.86
CA LYS A 276 -21.75 6.73 22.95
C LYS A 276 -21.44 5.45 22.17
N ASP A 277 -20.34 4.75 22.47
CA ASP A 277 -19.85 3.58 21.72
C ASP A 277 -19.67 3.84 20.21
N LYS A 278 -19.34 5.09 19.84
CA LYS A 278 -19.06 5.53 18.45
C LYS A 278 -17.59 5.92 18.25
N PHE A 279 -16.73 5.61 19.21
CA PHE A 279 -15.32 5.93 19.17
C PHE A 279 -14.53 4.86 18.42
N PHE A 280 -13.69 5.30 17.49
CA PHE A 280 -12.75 4.43 16.80
C PHE A 280 -11.43 4.45 17.54
N ASP A 281 -11.10 3.35 18.21
CA ASP A 281 -9.88 3.26 19.00
C ASP A 281 -8.63 2.91 18.17
N ASN A 282 -8.75 2.73 16.86
CA ASN A 282 -7.59 2.46 16.00
C ASN A 282 -7.79 2.91 14.56
N VAL A 283 -6.69 2.95 13.79
CA VAL A 283 -6.68 3.39 12.39
C VAL A 283 -7.55 2.49 11.52
N GLY A 284 -7.60 1.19 11.80
CA GLY A 284 -8.37 0.20 11.04
C GLY A 284 -9.87 0.45 11.09
N LEU A 285 -10.42 0.62 12.29
CA LEU A 285 -11.84 0.90 12.49
C LEU A 285 -12.25 2.22 11.85
N TRP A 286 -11.47 3.29 12.06
CA TRP A 286 -11.74 4.59 11.43
C TRP A 286 -11.64 4.48 9.90
N TYR A 287 -10.62 3.80 9.38
CA TYR A 287 -10.45 3.58 7.95
C TYR A 287 -11.63 2.85 7.30
N ASN A 288 -12.18 1.80 7.94
CA ASN A 288 -13.34 1.10 7.41
C ASN A 288 -14.59 1.98 7.48
N TRP A 289 -14.85 2.60 8.64
CA TRP A 289 -16.00 3.49 8.82
C TRP A 289 -16.04 4.61 7.78
N GLN A 290 -14.91 5.27 7.49
CA GLN A 290 -14.90 6.36 6.52
C GLN A 290 -15.24 5.88 5.09
N ARG A 291 -14.95 4.61 4.76
CA ARG A 291 -15.33 4.02 3.46
C ARG A 291 -16.82 3.73 3.39
N GLU A 292 -17.40 3.30 4.52
CA GLU A 292 -18.83 2.99 4.63
C GLU A 292 -19.69 4.25 4.59
N VAL A 293 -19.25 5.33 5.25
CA VAL A 293 -20.02 6.60 5.35
C VAL A 293 -19.82 7.52 4.14
N LEU A 294 -18.77 7.32 3.33
CA LEU A 294 -18.47 8.22 2.22
C LEU A 294 -19.60 8.31 1.17
N PRO A 295 -20.22 7.20 0.69
CA PRO A 295 -21.36 7.28 -0.22
C PRO A 295 -22.49 8.18 0.32
N GLU A 296 -22.82 8.02 1.60
CA GLU A 296 -23.83 8.85 2.28
C GLU A 296 -23.44 10.33 2.28
N ILE A 297 -22.18 10.66 2.62
CA ILE A 297 -21.69 12.04 2.60
C ILE A 297 -21.75 12.64 1.18
N LEU A 298 -21.40 11.88 0.15
CA LEU A 298 -21.45 12.36 -1.23
C LEU A 298 -22.90 12.62 -1.69
N SER A 299 -23.84 11.75 -1.28
CA SER A 299 -25.28 11.95 -1.49
C SER A 299 -25.84 13.16 -0.74
N GLU A 300 -25.47 13.35 0.54
CA GLU A 300 -25.85 14.54 1.32
C GLU A 300 -25.34 15.85 0.69
N LYS A 301 -24.14 15.80 0.09
CA LYS A 301 -23.57 16.89 -0.71
C LYS A 301 -24.19 17.03 -2.10
N ARG A 302 -25.21 16.22 -2.43
CA ARG A 302 -25.98 16.26 -3.68
C ARG A 302 -25.14 16.10 -4.94
N ILE A 303 -24.00 15.40 -4.86
CA ILE A 303 -23.05 15.28 -5.98
C ILE A 303 -23.64 14.58 -7.21
N PHE A 304 -24.69 13.77 -7.01
CA PHE A 304 -25.36 12.99 -8.04
C PHE A 304 -26.65 13.64 -8.56
N GLU A 305 -27.03 14.81 -8.04
CA GLU A 305 -28.23 15.52 -8.49
C GLU A 305 -27.93 16.35 -9.75
N ASP A 306 -28.95 16.58 -10.58
CA ASP A 306 -28.84 17.37 -11.81
C ASP A 306 -28.49 18.84 -11.56
N ASP A 307 -28.83 19.36 -10.36
CA ASP A 307 -28.57 20.73 -9.94
C ASP A 307 -27.22 20.94 -9.24
N TYR A 308 -26.35 19.92 -9.22
CA TYR A 308 -25.01 20.02 -8.65
C TYR A 308 -24.11 21.00 -9.43
N ASP A 309 -23.40 21.84 -8.69
CA ASP A 309 -22.46 22.82 -9.25
C ASP A 309 -21.14 22.17 -9.68
N ASP A 310 -21.07 21.76 -10.95
CA ASP A 310 -19.89 21.13 -11.58
C ASP A 310 -18.63 22.00 -11.66
N SER A 311 -18.76 23.29 -11.31
CA SER A 311 -17.61 24.19 -11.21
C SER A 311 -16.89 24.06 -9.86
N LYS A 312 -17.54 23.46 -8.85
CA LYS A 312 -16.98 23.31 -7.50
C LYS A 312 -16.29 21.96 -7.33
N PRO A 313 -14.98 21.96 -7.01
CA PRO A 313 -14.27 20.72 -6.75
C PRO A 313 -14.66 20.13 -5.40
N ILE A 314 -14.73 18.80 -5.33
CA ILE A 314 -14.87 18.03 -4.09
C ILE A 314 -13.60 18.16 -3.24
N PHE A 315 -12.43 18.06 -3.88
CA PHE A 315 -11.12 18.29 -3.27
C PHE A 315 -10.27 19.21 -4.13
N LEU A 316 -9.46 20.04 -3.48
CA LEU A 316 -8.47 20.89 -4.13
C LEU A 316 -7.19 20.91 -3.29
N ASP A 317 -6.12 20.34 -3.83
CA ASP A 317 -4.82 20.34 -3.19
C ASP A 317 -3.81 21.17 -4.00
N SER A 318 -3.09 22.06 -3.32
CA SER A 318 -1.99 22.86 -3.89
C SER A 318 -0.64 22.14 -3.79
N ASP A 319 0.41 22.72 -4.35
CA ASP A 319 1.80 22.23 -4.26
C ASP A 319 1.98 20.82 -4.84
N GLN A 320 1.48 20.64 -6.05
CA GLN A 320 1.50 19.39 -6.80
C GLN A 320 2.39 19.50 -8.04
N VAL A 321 3.09 18.42 -8.38
CA VAL A 321 3.89 18.31 -9.60
C VAL A 321 3.28 17.23 -10.50
N LEU A 322 2.91 17.60 -11.72
CA LEU A 322 2.40 16.69 -12.74
C LEU A 322 3.55 16.13 -13.57
N ILE A 323 3.58 14.80 -13.71
CA ILE A 323 4.63 14.08 -14.40
C ILE A 323 3.99 13.08 -15.36
N LEU A 324 4.46 13.05 -16.60
CA LEU A 324 4.14 12.00 -17.57
C LEU A 324 5.26 10.95 -17.57
N SER A 325 4.88 9.70 -17.37
CA SER A 325 5.78 8.55 -17.27
C SER A 325 5.47 7.52 -18.37
N GLU A 326 6.22 7.53 -19.47
CA GLU A 326 6.15 6.47 -20.49
C GLU A 326 7.00 5.24 -20.09
N LYS A 327 6.65 4.03 -20.55
CA LYS A 327 7.46 2.81 -20.32
C LYS A 327 8.89 3.01 -20.84
N ALA A 328 9.88 2.67 -20.01
CA ALA A 328 11.32 2.67 -20.33
C ALA A 328 11.94 4.03 -20.76
N ARG A 329 11.20 5.14 -20.72
CA ARG A 329 11.70 6.50 -20.97
C ARG A 329 11.80 7.32 -19.68
N ARG A 330 12.54 8.42 -19.73
CA ARG A 330 12.65 9.36 -18.59
C ARG A 330 11.28 9.99 -18.33
N SER A 331 10.91 10.08 -17.06
CA SER A 331 9.73 10.84 -16.63
C SER A 331 9.88 12.31 -17.02
N ILE A 332 8.81 12.90 -17.56
CA ILE A 332 8.79 14.30 -18.02
C ILE A 332 7.88 15.09 -17.08
N ILE A 333 8.42 16.12 -16.43
CA ILE A 333 7.62 17.08 -15.65
C ILE A 333 6.80 17.91 -16.64
N LYS A 334 5.49 17.99 -16.40
CA LYS A 334 4.52 18.69 -17.25
C LYS A 334 4.05 20.01 -16.64
N GLY A 335 4.07 20.12 -15.31
CA GLY A 335 3.67 21.34 -14.62
C GLY A 335 3.80 21.25 -13.11
N GLU A 336 3.73 22.40 -12.45
CA GLU A 336 3.62 22.54 -11.00
C GLU A 336 2.39 23.39 -10.70
N GLY A 337 1.56 23.00 -9.74
CA GLY A 337 0.32 23.70 -9.45
C GLY A 337 -0.64 22.94 -8.55
N LYS A 338 -1.92 22.89 -8.91
CA LYS A 338 -2.99 22.34 -8.07
C LYS A 338 -3.67 21.15 -8.75
N ILE A 339 -4.17 20.21 -7.96
CA ILE A 339 -5.05 19.14 -8.44
C ILE A 339 -6.43 19.24 -7.80
N ALA A 340 -7.46 19.19 -8.64
CA ALA A 340 -8.85 19.19 -8.25
C ALA A 340 -9.53 17.88 -8.63
N LEU A 341 -10.42 17.41 -7.75
CA LEU A 341 -11.34 16.32 -8.02
C LEU A 341 -12.75 16.87 -8.17
N TYR A 342 -13.39 16.54 -9.30
CA TYR A 342 -14.78 16.83 -9.58
C TYR A 342 -15.59 15.52 -9.62
N ARG A 343 -16.91 15.62 -9.85
CA ARG A 343 -17.79 14.45 -9.89
C ARG A 343 -17.55 13.51 -11.08
N ASP A 344 -16.83 13.97 -12.10
CA ASP A 344 -16.65 13.27 -13.38
C ASP A 344 -15.22 13.34 -13.93
N ARG A 345 -14.33 14.15 -13.32
CA ARG A 345 -12.98 14.39 -13.82
C ARG A 345 -12.00 14.76 -12.72
N LEU A 346 -10.72 14.55 -13.01
CA LEU A 346 -9.60 15.19 -12.32
C LEU A 346 -9.07 16.32 -13.19
N VAL A 347 -8.75 17.46 -12.59
CA VAL A 347 -8.11 18.57 -13.30
C VAL A 347 -6.81 18.96 -12.59
N PHE A 348 -5.72 19.03 -13.35
CA PHE A 348 -4.48 19.63 -12.89
C PHE A 348 -4.33 21.04 -13.49
N TYR A 349 -4.29 22.03 -12.63
CA TYR A 349 -4.07 23.43 -12.98
C TYR A 349 -2.58 23.74 -12.90
N ASN A 350 -1.94 23.94 -14.04
CA ASN A 350 -0.54 24.36 -14.09
C ASN A 350 -0.42 25.84 -13.71
N LEU A 351 0.45 26.15 -12.74
CA LEU A 351 0.71 27.49 -12.23
C LEU A 351 2.12 28.00 -12.59
N LEU A 352 2.84 27.33 -13.51
CA LEU A 352 4.18 27.75 -13.91
C LEU A 352 4.17 29.13 -14.62
N ASN A 353 4.81 30.11 -13.94
CA ASN A 353 5.30 31.44 -14.32
C ASN A 353 4.37 32.44 -15.05
N GLU A 354 4.07 33.53 -14.34
CA GLU A 354 3.38 34.76 -14.78
C GLU A 354 4.00 35.51 -15.97
N LYS A 355 5.14 35.05 -16.52
CA LYS A 355 5.81 35.67 -17.67
C LYS A 355 5.26 35.23 -19.03
N ASP A 356 4.60 34.08 -19.09
CA ASP A 356 3.93 33.57 -20.29
C ASP A 356 2.42 33.46 -20.01
N LYS A 357 1.73 34.60 -19.92
CA LYS A 357 0.29 34.71 -19.64
C LYS A 357 -0.64 34.07 -20.70
N GLU A 358 -0.09 33.45 -21.75
CA GLU A 358 -0.90 32.94 -22.85
C GLU A 358 -1.33 31.46 -22.73
N GLN A 359 -0.80 30.64 -21.82
CA GLN A 359 -1.33 29.29 -21.60
C GLN A 359 -1.24 28.83 -20.14
N GLN A 360 -2.22 29.21 -19.31
CA GLN A 360 -2.64 28.36 -18.20
C GLN A 360 -3.04 27.02 -18.79
N LYS A 361 -2.12 26.05 -18.77
CA LYS A 361 -2.36 24.73 -19.34
C LYS A 361 -3.05 23.86 -18.31
N GLU A 362 -4.31 23.59 -18.54
CA GLU A 362 -5.08 22.62 -17.77
C GLU A 362 -4.87 21.22 -18.34
N TYR A 363 -4.70 20.24 -17.47
CA TYR A 363 -4.68 18.83 -17.83
C TYR A 363 -5.90 18.17 -17.21
N GLU A 364 -6.86 17.83 -18.05
CA GLU A 364 -8.09 17.17 -17.64
C GLU A 364 -8.00 15.66 -17.86
N PHE A 365 -8.48 14.91 -16.86
CA PHE A 365 -8.61 13.46 -16.90
C PHE A 365 -10.05 13.10 -16.56
N SER A 366 -10.89 12.97 -17.59
CA SER A 366 -12.25 12.43 -17.45
C SER A 366 -12.20 11.01 -16.89
N PHE A 367 -13.11 10.68 -15.97
CA PHE A 367 -13.19 9.36 -15.34
C PHE A 367 -13.36 8.23 -16.35
N ASP A 368 -14.09 8.48 -17.46
CA ASP A 368 -14.29 7.50 -18.53
C ASP A 368 -12.99 7.12 -19.23
N SER A 369 -12.00 8.02 -19.19
CA SER A 369 -10.67 7.81 -19.77
C SER A 369 -9.65 7.19 -18.80
N ILE A 370 -10.03 7.03 -17.52
CA ILE A 370 -9.16 6.50 -16.47
C ILE A 370 -9.44 5.02 -16.28
N ILE A 371 -8.44 4.20 -16.54
CA ILE A 371 -8.50 2.75 -16.26
C ILE A 371 -8.46 2.53 -14.74
N LYS A 372 -7.50 3.17 -14.07
CA LYS A 372 -7.31 3.06 -12.62
C LYS A 372 -6.51 4.21 -12.04
N ILE A 373 -6.72 4.43 -10.75
CA ILE A 373 -5.93 5.35 -9.93
C ILE A 373 -5.28 4.56 -8.79
N VAL A 374 -3.99 4.78 -8.55
CA VAL A 374 -3.24 4.08 -7.49
C VAL A 374 -2.36 5.02 -6.68
N VAL A 375 -2.17 4.75 -5.38
CA VAL A 375 -1.21 5.51 -4.56
C VAL A 375 0.15 4.82 -4.61
N HIS A 376 1.18 5.58 -4.97
CA HIS A 376 2.58 5.19 -4.86
C HIS A 376 3.29 5.97 -3.77
N GLY A 377 3.99 5.25 -2.90
CA GLY A 377 4.59 5.84 -1.71
C GLY A 377 3.55 6.58 -0.84
N PRO A 378 3.97 7.62 -0.11
CA PRO A 378 3.08 8.40 0.74
C PRO A 378 2.36 9.55 0.01
N LYS A 379 2.90 10.06 -1.11
CA LYS A 379 2.50 11.36 -1.69
C LYS A 379 2.20 11.38 -3.18
N THR A 380 2.27 10.24 -3.87
CA THR A 380 2.08 10.18 -5.32
C THR A 380 0.77 9.51 -5.68
N LEU A 381 -0.08 10.24 -6.40
CA LEU A 381 -1.23 9.69 -7.10
C LEU A 381 -0.80 9.31 -8.51
N GLN A 382 -1.10 8.10 -8.97
CA GLN A 382 -0.83 7.69 -10.34
C GLN A 382 -2.14 7.38 -11.05
N ILE A 383 -2.31 7.93 -12.24
CA ILE A 383 -3.48 7.80 -13.09
C ILE A 383 -3.04 7.01 -14.33
N ALA A 384 -3.62 5.83 -14.53
CA ALA A 384 -3.37 5.02 -15.70
C ALA A 384 -4.50 5.20 -16.72
N LYS A 385 -4.11 5.46 -17.97
CA LYS A 385 -5.00 5.63 -19.13
C LYS A 385 -4.79 4.49 -20.14
N PRO A 386 -5.64 4.37 -21.17
CA PRO A 386 -5.38 3.51 -22.32
C PRO A 386 -3.98 3.70 -22.93
N ASP A 387 -3.55 2.74 -23.75
CA ASP A 387 -2.27 2.77 -24.47
C ASP A 387 -0.99 2.79 -23.60
N ASN A 388 -1.09 2.34 -22.34
CA ASN A 388 0.00 2.35 -21.35
C ASN A 388 0.48 3.76 -20.97
N GLU A 389 -0.33 4.80 -21.17
CA GLU A 389 -0.01 6.15 -20.70
C GLU A 389 -0.22 6.24 -19.17
N VAL A 390 0.80 6.73 -18.45
CA VAL A 390 0.78 6.82 -16.99
C VAL A 390 1.17 8.22 -16.55
N TRP A 391 0.26 8.86 -15.82
CA TRP A 391 0.46 10.18 -15.22
C TRP A 391 0.67 10.04 -13.72
N GLU A 392 1.58 10.83 -13.17
CA GLU A 392 1.85 10.90 -11.73
C GLU A 392 1.64 12.33 -11.25
N VAL A 393 0.95 12.47 -10.13
CA VAL A 393 0.76 13.75 -9.42
C VAL A 393 1.43 13.59 -8.07
N LYS A 394 2.60 14.23 -7.92
CA LYS A 394 3.41 14.17 -6.69
C LYS A 394 3.13 15.39 -5.85
N SER A 395 2.75 15.18 -4.60
CA SER A 395 2.61 16.30 -3.66
C SER A 395 3.95 16.68 -3.03
N GLN A 396 4.18 18.00 -2.92
CA GLN A 396 5.30 18.56 -2.17
C GLN A 396 4.96 18.64 -0.66
N THR A 397 3.69 18.83 -0.32
CA THR A 397 3.16 18.87 1.04
C THR A 397 2.62 17.51 1.50
N VAL A 398 2.12 17.40 2.74
CA VAL A 398 1.44 16.20 3.24
C VAL A 398 -0.03 16.32 2.87
N ARG A 399 -0.55 15.34 2.14
CA ARG A 399 -1.97 15.24 1.80
C ARG A 399 -2.39 13.80 1.59
N SER A 400 -3.66 13.49 1.79
CA SER A 400 -4.19 12.19 1.38
C SER A 400 -4.21 12.10 -0.15
N ALA A 401 -3.34 11.26 -0.74
CA ALA A 401 -3.58 10.77 -2.11
C ALA A 401 -4.71 9.73 -2.14
N TYR A 402 -4.94 9.05 -1.00
CA TYR A 402 -5.96 8.03 -0.86
C TYR A 402 -7.38 8.58 -1.01
N LYS A 403 -7.67 9.81 -0.55
CA LYS A 403 -9.00 10.44 -0.70
C LYS A 403 -9.47 10.51 -2.16
N TYR A 404 -8.55 10.74 -3.11
CA TYR A 404 -8.87 10.80 -4.54
C TYR A 404 -9.30 9.44 -5.08
N ILE A 405 -8.62 8.37 -4.67
CA ILE A 405 -8.96 7.00 -5.07
C ILE A 405 -10.32 6.63 -4.50
N LEU A 406 -10.51 6.84 -3.20
CA LEU A 406 -11.71 6.41 -2.51
C LEU A 406 -12.96 7.13 -3.07
N VAL A 407 -12.87 8.44 -3.34
CA VAL A 407 -13.99 9.17 -3.98
C VAL A 407 -14.19 8.76 -5.43
N PHE A 408 -13.13 8.61 -6.23
CA PHE A 408 -13.22 8.13 -7.61
C PHE A 408 -13.95 6.78 -7.70
N GLU A 409 -13.53 5.81 -6.90
CA GLU A 409 -14.14 4.47 -6.87
C GLU A 409 -15.58 4.51 -6.35
N THR A 410 -15.86 5.34 -5.32
CA THR A 410 -17.22 5.49 -4.79
C THR A 410 -18.17 6.06 -5.84
N ILE A 411 -17.76 7.11 -6.56
CA ILE A 411 -18.58 7.70 -7.62
C ILE A 411 -18.85 6.68 -8.72
N ARG A 412 -17.83 5.95 -9.19
CA ARG A 412 -18.01 4.92 -10.24
C ARG A 412 -18.96 3.81 -9.80
N ASN A 413 -18.80 3.30 -8.57
CA ASN A 413 -19.69 2.29 -8.02
C ASN A 413 -21.15 2.79 -7.92
N MET A 414 -21.35 4.04 -7.51
CA MET A 414 -22.69 4.64 -7.42
C MET A 414 -23.32 4.89 -8.80
N LYS A 415 -22.51 5.08 -9.86
CA LYS A 415 -22.96 5.13 -11.26
C LYS A 415 -23.24 3.75 -11.88
N GLY A 416 -23.05 2.66 -11.14
CA GLY A 416 -23.23 1.29 -11.63
C GLY A 416 -22.04 0.78 -12.46
N GLU A 417 -20.94 1.52 -12.52
CA GLU A 417 -19.69 1.10 -13.13
C GLU A 417 -18.87 0.27 -12.15
N SER A 418 -19.37 -0.91 -11.76
CA SER A 418 -18.67 -1.77 -10.81
C SER A 418 -17.45 -2.44 -11.48
N HIS A 419 -16.29 -1.84 -11.32
CA HIS A 419 -15.02 -2.56 -11.33
C HIS A 419 -14.61 -2.64 -9.86
N GLY A 420 -14.55 -3.85 -9.31
CA GLY A 420 -14.24 -4.06 -7.89
C GLY A 420 -13.01 -3.24 -7.49
N PHE A 421 -12.98 -2.79 -6.24
CA PHE A 421 -11.97 -1.93 -5.58
C PHE A 421 -10.49 -2.32 -5.87
N PHE A 422 -10.25 -3.53 -6.42
CA PHE A 422 -8.97 -4.04 -6.91
C PHE A 422 -9.09 -5.00 -8.12
N SER A 423 -10.10 -4.86 -9.00
CA SER A 423 -10.27 -5.74 -10.15
C SER A 423 -9.24 -5.43 -11.25
N ILE A 424 -8.07 -6.06 -11.11
CA ILE A 424 -7.08 -6.49 -12.13
C ILE A 424 -6.74 -5.43 -13.19
#